data_AF-A0A846DJF8-F1
#
_entry.id   AF-A0A846DJF8-F1
#
_cell.length_a   1.000
_cell.length_b   1.000
_cell.length_c   1.000
_cell.angle_alpha   90.00
_cell.angle_beta   90.00
_cell.angle_gamma   90.00
#
_symmetry.space_group_name_H-M   'P 1'
#
loop_
_entity.id
_entity.type
_entity.pdbx_description
1 polymer ?
#
loop_
_entity_poly.entity_id
_entity_poly.type
_entity_poly.pdbx_seq_one_letter_code
_entity_poly.pdbx_strand_id
1 'polypeptide(L)'
;MNPLTLDLRPLLRLTHREFEQIAAANRDLRLELTADGELIVMPPTGGNTGRRNADLTYQLQAWSRQTSVLYLAPNRCKLRVQAHNRPAPGECAWHD
;
A
#
# COMPACT_ATOMS: atom_id res chain seq x y z
N MET A 1 0.12 9.22 -17.66
CA MET A 1 -0.35 7.87 -18.06
C MET A 1 -1.69 7.64 -17.40
N ASN A 2 -2.67 7.12 -18.13
CA ASN A 2 -4.01 6.85 -17.62
C ASN A 2 -4.09 5.39 -17.14
N PRO A 3 -4.78 5.07 -16.04
CA PRO A 3 -5.10 3.68 -15.69
C PRO A 3 -5.96 3.03 -16.78
N LEU A 4 -5.79 1.71 -16.94
CA LEU A 4 -6.68 0.87 -17.72
C LEU A 4 -7.66 0.17 -16.77
N THR A 5 -8.95 0.32 -17.02
CA THR A 5 -10.02 -0.31 -16.22
C THR A 5 -10.68 -1.41 -17.02
N LEU A 6 -10.82 -2.59 -16.40
CA LEU A 6 -11.51 -3.76 -16.94
C LEU A 6 -12.74 -4.05 -16.08
N ASP A 7 -13.92 -3.96 -16.70
CA ASP A 7 -15.17 -4.37 -16.06
C ASP A 7 -15.39 -5.88 -16.24
N LEU A 8 -15.10 -6.64 -15.18
CA LEU A 8 -15.25 -8.09 -15.18
C LEU A 8 -16.64 -8.55 -14.73
N ARG A 9 -17.48 -7.65 -14.21
CA ARG A 9 -18.79 -7.97 -13.61
C ARG A 9 -19.74 -8.72 -14.55
N PRO A 10 -19.76 -8.48 -15.88
CA PRO A 10 -20.61 -9.26 -16.78
C PRO A 10 -20.24 -10.74 -16.86
N LEU A 11 -18.99 -11.10 -16.51
CA LEU A 11 -18.46 -12.46 -16.64
C LEU A 11 -18.29 -13.14 -15.29
N LEU A 12 -17.75 -12.44 -14.30
CA LEU A 12 -17.47 -12.99 -12.97
C LEU A 12 -17.30 -11.89 -11.92
N ARG A 13 -17.58 -12.24 -10.66
CA ARG A 13 -17.26 -11.41 -9.50
C ARG A 13 -16.07 -12.01 -8.78
N LEU A 14 -14.96 -11.29 -8.76
CA LEU A 14 -13.75 -11.73 -8.07
C LEU A 14 -13.96 -11.65 -6.55
N THR A 15 -13.70 -12.76 -5.87
CA THR A 15 -13.46 -12.76 -4.43
C THR A 15 -12.08 -12.17 -4.13
N HIS A 16 -11.87 -11.75 -2.88
CA HIS A 16 -10.57 -11.23 -2.44
C HIS A 16 -9.43 -12.24 -2.69
N ARG A 17 -9.66 -13.53 -2.40
CA ARG A 17 -8.67 -14.60 -2.57
C ARG A 17 -8.30 -14.84 -4.04
N GLU A 18 -9.27 -14.77 -4.95
CA GLU A 18 -8.99 -14.91 -6.39
C GLU A 18 -8.20 -13.71 -6.91
N PHE A 19 -8.55 -12.50 -6.48
CA PHE A 19 -7.77 -11.31 -6.80
C PHE A 19 -6.32 -11.42 -6.29
N GLU A 20 -6.11 -11.90 -5.06
CA GLU A 20 -4.76 -12.12 -4.52
C GLU A 20 -3.94 -13.09 -5.39
N GLN A 21 -4.55 -14.16 -5.89
CA GLN A 21 -3.89 -15.10 -6.79
C GLN A 21 -3.52 -14.45 -8.13
N ILE A 22 -4.43 -13.65 -8.71
CA ILE A 22 -4.18 -12.91 -9.94
C ILE A 22 -3.03 -11.90 -9.74
N ALA A 23 -3.05 -11.16 -8.64
CA ALA A 23 -1.99 -10.21 -8.29
C ALA A 23 -0.64 -10.91 -8.03
N ALA A 24 -0.66 -12.08 -7.39
CA ALA A 24 0.54 -12.88 -7.16
C ALA A 24 1.13 -13.45 -8.45
N ALA A 25 0.29 -13.83 -9.42
CA ALA A 25 0.74 -14.33 -10.71
C ALA A 25 1.29 -13.21 -11.62
N ASN A 26 0.82 -11.98 -11.46
CA ASN A 26 1.20 -10.82 -12.29
C ASN A 26 2.02 -9.79 -11.49
N ARG A 27 3.14 -10.21 -10.91
CA ARG A 27 3.97 -9.39 -10.00
C ARG A 27 4.51 -8.09 -10.60
N ASP A 28 4.68 -8.08 -11.92
CA ASP A 28 5.17 -6.90 -12.65
C ASP A 28 4.08 -5.84 -12.87
N LEU A 29 2.81 -6.22 -12.67
CA LEU A 29 1.66 -5.32 -12.79
C LEU A 29 1.24 -4.78 -11.41
N ARG A 30 0.80 -3.53 -11.39
CA ARG A 30 0.15 -2.93 -10.23
C ARG A 30 -1.36 -3.04 -10.42
N LEU A 31 -1.95 -4.06 -9.82
CA LEU A 31 -3.38 -4.33 -9.91
C LEU A 31 -4.12 -3.79 -8.69
N GLU A 32 -5.28 -3.17 -8.92
CA GLU A 32 -6.20 -2.71 -7.89
C GLU A 32 -7.61 -3.23 -8.20
N LEU A 33 -8.33 -3.71 -7.19
CA LEU A 33 -9.73 -4.13 -7.31
C LEU A 33 -10.61 -3.11 -6.59
N THR A 34 -11.56 -2.51 -7.30
CA THR A 34 -12.50 -1.56 -6.69
C THR A 34 -13.56 -2.28 -5.87
N ALA A 35 -14.25 -1.54 -4.99
CA ALA A 35 -15.39 -2.08 -4.22
C ALA A 35 -16.53 -2.55 -5.13
N ASP A 36 -16.66 -1.95 -6.33
CA ASP A 36 -17.64 -2.32 -7.33
C ASP A 36 -17.24 -3.56 -8.15
N GLY A 37 -16.01 -4.05 -7.99
CA GLY A 37 -15.48 -5.25 -8.67
C GLY A 37 -14.79 -4.96 -9.99
N GLU A 38 -14.35 -3.73 -10.25
CA GLU A 38 -13.58 -3.36 -11.43
C GLU A 38 -12.08 -3.61 -11.19
N LEU A 39 -11.41 -4.21 -12.18
CA LEU A 39 -9.98 -4.46 -12.11
C LEU A 39 -9.23 -3.32 -12.81
N ILE A 40 -8.39 -2.61 -12.07
CA ILE A 40 -7.60 -1.49 -12.56
C ILE A 40 -6.13 -1.92 -12.68
N VAL A 41 -5.54 -1.67 -13.85
CA VAL A 41 -4.10 -1.78 -14.09
C VAL A 41 -3.48 -0.40 -13.98
N MET A 42 -2.72 -0.17 -12.92
CA MET A 42 -2.08 1.10 -12.66
C MET A 42 -0.75 1.21 -13.42
N PRO A 43 -0.53 2.29 -14.19
CA PRO A 43 0.76 2.53 -14.81
C PRO A 43 1.86 2.73 -13.75
N PRO A 44 3.14 2.48 -14.08
CA PRO A 44 4.23 2.77 -13.17
C PRO A 44 4.23 4.25 -12.78
N THR A 45 4.55 4.52 -11.51
CA THR A 45 4.69 5.90 -11.04
C THR A 45 5.91 6.52 -11.71
N GLY A 46 5.73 7.58 -12.50
CA GLY A 46 6.84 8.30 -13.11
C GLY A 46 7.73 9.00 -12.08
N GLY A 47 8.99 9.30 -12.45
CA GLY A 47 10.01 9.82 -11.52
C GLY A 47 9.64 11.12 -10.79
N ASN A 48 8.87 12.02 -11.41
CA ASN A 48 8.40 13.26 -10.77
C ASN A 48 7.41 12.99 -9.63
N THR A 49 6.46 12.08 -9.87
CA THR A 49 5.52 11.63 -8.84
C THR A 49 6.25 10.85 -7.75
N GLY A 50 7.23 10.04 -8.11
CA GLY A 50 8.11 9.36 -7.15
C GLY A 50 8.86 10.33 -6.22
N ARG A 51 9.43 11.41 -6.75
CA ARG A 51 10.11 12.45 -5.95
C ARG A 51 9.17 13.12 -4.96
N ARG A 52 7.95 13.46 -5.38
CA ARG A 52 6.92 14.04 -4.49
C ARG A 52 6.52 13.06 -3.38
N ASN A 53 6.33 11.79 -3.73
CA ASN A 53 6.02 10.75 -2.74
C ASN A 53 7.15 10.54 -1.74
N ALA A 54 8.41 10.63 -2.17
CA ALA A 54 9.57 10.54 -1.30
C ALA A 54 9.64 11.72 -0.33
N ASP A 55 9.38 12.95 -0.80
CA ASP A 55 9.33 14.14 0.05
C ASP A 55 8.21 14.06 1.11
N LEU A 56 7.01 13.65 0.71
CA LEU A 56 5.91 13.42 1.65
C LEU A 56 6.24 12.35 2.69
N THR A 57 6.88 11.26 2.26
CA THR A 57 7.33 10.18 3.16
C THR A 57 8.34 10.70 4.17
N TYR A 58 9.28 11.54 3.73
CA TYR A 58 10.27 12.18 4.60
C TYR A 58 9.61 13.10 5.63
N GLN A 59 8.70 13.97 5.21
CA GLN A 59 7.97 14.86 6.11
C GLN A 59 7.17 14.08 7.16
N LEU A 60 6.46 13.03 6.74
CA LEU A 60 5.68 12.19 7.65
C LEU A 60 6.58 11.43 8.64
N GLN A 61 7.75 10.96 8.19
CA GLN A 61 8.73 10.32 9.07
C GLN A 61 9.30 11.32 10.08
N ALA A 62 9.63 12.54 9.67
CA ALA A 62 10.13 13.59 10.54
C ALA A 62 9.10 13.98 11.61
N TRP A 63 7.84 14.19 11.20
CA TRP A 63 6.73 14.43 12.14
C TRP A 63 6.56 13.27 13.12
N SER A 64 6.58 12.03 12.62
CA SER A 64 6.41 10.88 13.48
C SER A 64 7.52 10.74 14.52
N ARG A 65 8.77 11.03 14.16
CA ARG A 65 9.90 11.00 15.12
C ARG A 65 9.72 12.03 16.24
N GLN A 66 9.05 13.15 15.96
CA GLN A 66 8.77 14.19 16.95
C GLN A 66 7.61 13.80 17.88
N THR A 67 6.62 13.06 17.37
CA THR A 67 5.41 12.71 18.14
C THR A 67 5.42 11.28 18.71
N SER A 68 6.33 10.41 18.24
CA SER A 68 6.40 8.97 18.56
C SER A 68 5.12 8.17 18.22
N VAL A 69 4.34 8.60 17.22
CA VAL A 69 3.01 7.99 16.92
C VAL A 69 3.04 6.97 15.77
N LEU A 70 4.04 7.02 14.87
CA LEU A 70 4.05 6.25 13.61
C LEU A 70 5.41 5.58 13.32
N TYR A 71 5.39 4.37 12.74
CA TYR A 71 6.57 3.75 12.14
C TYR A 71 6.38 3.59 10.64
N LEU A 72 7.30 4.16 9.85
CA LEU A 72 7.32 4.04 8.39
C LEU A 72 8.57 3.25 7.97
N ALA A 73 8.38 2.07 7.37
CA ALA A 73 9.45 1.28 6.80
C ALA A 73 9.72 1.70 5.35
N PRO A 74 10.99 1.84 4.91
CA PRO A 74 11.37 2.46 3.64
C PRO A 74 10.91 1.71 2.38
N ASN A 75 10.41 0.46 2.48
CA ASN A 75 10.01 -0.37 1.33
C ASN A 75 8.69 -1.16 1.52
N ARG A 76 7.83 -0.81 2.48
CA ARG A 76 6.47 -1.36 2.56
C ARG A 76 5.49 -0.23 2.90
N CYS A 77 4.54 0.02 2.01
CA CYS A 77 3.37 0.88 2.23
C CYS A 77 2.42 0.25 3.27
N LYS A 78 2.86 0.04 4.50
CA LYS A 78 2.00 -0.32 5.61
C LYS A 78 2.17 0.74 6.69
N LEU A 79 1.13 1.55 6.85
CA LEU A 79 1.01 2.51 7.93
C LEU A 79 0.53 1.73 9.17
N ARG A 80 1.35 1.61 10.20
CA ARG A 80 0.91 1.11 11.51
C ARG A 80 0.93 2.28 12.49
N VAL A 81 -0.24 2.73 12.91
CA VAL A 81 -0.39 3.62 14.06
C VAL A 81 -0.01 2.80 15.29
N GLN A 82 0.92 3.26 16.12
CA GLN A 82 1.13 2.62 17.41
C GLN A 82 -0.15 2.79 18.23
N ALA A 83 -0.78 1.68 18.63
CA ALA A 83 -1.85 1.72 19.61
C ALA A 83 -1.32 2.41 20.88
N HIS A 84 -2.21 3.09 21.61
CA HIS A 84 -1.95 3.94 22.79
C HIS A 84 -1.18 3.31 23.97
N ASN A 85 -0.64 2.10 23.83
CA ASN A 85 0.12 1.42 24.87
C ASN A 85 1.59 1.33 24.46
N ARG A 86 2.42 2.16 25.11
CA ARG A 86 3.88 2.18 24.94
C ARG A 86 4.44 0.79 25.27
N PRO A 87 5.11 0.08 24.33
CA PRO A 87 5.84 -1.13 24.69
C PRO A 87 7.00 -0.78 25.61
N ALA A 88 7.29 -1.65 26.58
CA ALA A 88 8.40 -1.46 27.51
C ALA A 88 9.75 -1.37 26.74
N PRO A 89 10.76 -0.68 27.30
CA PRO A 89 12.06 -0.55 26.64
C PRO A 89 12.68 -1.94 26.46
N GLY A 90 12.80 -2.41 25.22
CA GLY A 90 13.46 -3.68 24.88
C GLY A 90 12.62 -4.66 24.04
N GLU A 91 11.31 -4.46 23.89
CA GLU A 91 10.48 -5.34 23.08
C GLU A 91 10.20 -4.78 21.68
N CYS A 92 11.10 -5.05 20.75
CA CYS A 92 10.77 -5.02 19.33
C CYS A 92 10.01 -6.31 18.95
N ALA A 93 8.73 -6.39 19.29
CA ALA A 93 7.89 -7.50 18.83
C ALA A 93 7.48 -7.28 17.36
N TRP A 94 8.22 -7.94 16.46
CA TRP A 94 7.77 -8.21 15.10
C TRP A 94 6.92 -9.47 15.14
N HIS A 95 5.63 -9.34 14.84
CA HIS A 95 4.83 -10.49 14.45
C HIS A 95 4.61 -10.37 12.95
N ASP A 96 5.00 -11.43 12.24
CA ASP A 96 4.88 -11.59 10.77
C ASP A 96 3.42 -11.54 10.30
#